data_AF-A0A7S0AZJ6-F1
#
_entry.id   AF-A0A7S0AZJ6-F1
#
_cell.length_a   1.000
_cell.length_b   1.000
_cell.length_c   1.000
_cell.angle_alpha   90.00
_cell.angle_beta   90.00
_cell.angle_gamma   90.00
#
_symmetry.space_group_name_H-M   'P 1'
#
loop_
_entity.id
_entity.type
_entity.pdbx_description
1 polymer ?
#
loop_
_entity_poly.entity_id
_entity_poly.type
_entity_poly.pdbx_seq_one_letter_code
_entity_poly.pdbx_strand_id
1 'polypeptide(L)'
;RAVAECAEALNGRIIDVVREVAYLTNGQCESVEEALAEDIMALEATMFDEFLDNICRHVAGCTKLGSLSFDRKGSDRGLPGGAEASSPPTPFPAYLSACLLAIVRCRAQVDRALGDTTIRRSQGITYQYLAMATAADGVVAGICYELNERMSHMSRPQADRFGNELQFLMNTLRKYLSDDMLSVAENCKRMLFARAGHKQGGDGPDGLMMIEELERLGRVYVLCLGE
;
A
#
# COMPACT_ATOMS: atom_id res chain seq x y z
N ARG A 1 -4.20 9.76 -15.82
CA ARG A 1 -4.24 10.83 -16.84
C ARG A 1 -5.67 11.08 -17.33
N ALA A 2 -6.37 10.06 -17.85
CA ALA A 2 -7.78 10.19 -18.23
C ALA A 2 -8.68 10.75 -17.11
N VAL A 3 -8.53 10.26 -15.87
CA VAL A 3 -9.25 10.79 -14.69
C VAL A 3 -9.01 12.30 -14.48
N ALA A 4 -7.79 12.78 -14.69
CA ALA A 4 -7.45 14.19 -14.55
C ALA A 4 -8.06 15.03 -15.69
N GLU A 5 -8.04 14.51 -16.91
CA GLU A 5 -8.66 15.17 -18.08
C GLU A 5 -10.19 15.26 -17.92
N CYS A 6 -10.83 14.25 -17.31
CA CYS A 6 -12.25 14.28 -16.96
C CYS A 6 -12.53 15.35 -15.88
N ALA A 7 -11.69 15.43 -14.86
CA ALA A 7 -11.81 16.45 -13.81
C ALA A 7 -11.62 17.88 -14.38
N GLU A 8 -10.67 18.08 -15.30
CA GLU A 8 -10.51 19.36 -16.02
C GLU A 8 -11.71 19.69 -16.90
N ALA A 9 -12.31 18.69 -17.54
CA ALA A 9 -13.49 18.89 -18.37
C ALA A 9 -14.69 19.39 -17.53
N LEU A 10 -14.93 18.72 -16.40
CA LEU A 10 -15.98 19.08 -15.43
C LEU A 10 -15.74 20.45 -14.78
N ASN A 11 -14.49 20.89 -14.64
CA ASN A 11 -14.14 22.17 -14.02
C ASN A 11 -14.23 23.39 -14.95
N GLY A 12 -14.79 23.25 -16.16
CA GLY A 12 -15.17 24.42 -16.96
C GLY A 12 -15.12 24.25 -18.48
N ARG A 13 -14.43 23.24 -19.02
CA ARG A 13 -14.40 23.05 -20.49
C ARG A 13 -15.76 22.67 -21.06
N ILE A 14 -16.61 21.99 -20.28
CA ILE A 14 -17.98 21.67 -20.69
C ILE A 14 -18.77 22.95 -20.99
N ILE A 15 -18.57 24.01 -20.20
CA ILE A 15 -19.30 25.28 -20.36
C ILE A 15 -19.00 25.92 -21.73
N ASP A 16 -17.76 25.86 -22.19
CA ASP A 16 -17.39 26.36 -23.52
C ASP A 16 -18.08 25.58 -24.64
N VAL A 17 -18.14 24.24 -24.51
CA VAL A 17 -18.83 23.37 -25.48
C VAL A 17 -20.33 23.62 -25.49
N VAL A 18 -20.95 23.72 -24.31
CA VAL A 18 -22.38 24.01 -24.16
C VAL A 18 -22.73 25.37 -24.77
N ARG A 19 -21.89 26.39 -24.57
CA ARG A 19 -22.06 27.72 -25.19
C ARG A 19 -22.01 27.64 -26.72
N GLU A 20 -21.07 26.88 -27.28
CA GLU A 20 -20.94 26.68 -28.73
C GLU A 20 -22.17 25.96 -29.31
N VAL A 21 -22.63 24.90 -28.64
CA VAL A 21 -23.80 24.12 -29.05
C VAL A 21 -25.07 24.97 -28.96
N ALA A 22 -25.23 25.77 -27.89
CA ALA A 22 -26.35 26.68 -27.74
C ALA A 22 -26.39 27.73 -28.86
N TYR A 23 -25.22 28.24 -29.28
CA TYR A 23 -25.11 29.15 -30.42
C TYR A 23 -25.53 28.48 -31.75
N LEU A 24 -25.10 27.25 -31.99
CA LEU A 24 -25.42 26.50 -33.21
C LEU A 24 -26.88 26.02 -33.28
N THR A 25 -27.49 25.76 -32.12
CA THR A 25 -28.85 25.19 -32.02
C THR A 25 -29.92 26.23 -31.65
N ASN A 26 -29.56 27.52 -31.55
CA ASN A 26 -30.43 28.59 -31.05
C ASN A 26 -31.09 28.24 -29.70
N GLY A 27 -30.34 27.59 -28.80
CA GLY A 27 -30.82 27.25 -27.46
C GLY A 27 -31.81 26.08 -27.39
N GLN A 28 -32.03 25.33 -28.47
CA GLN A 28 -32.96 24.18 -28.47
C GLN A 28 -32.45 22.94 -27.72
N CYS A 29 -31.24 23.00 -27.14
CA CYS A 29 -30.58 21.88 -26.50
C CYS A 29 -30.27 22.18 -25.03
N GLU A 30 -31.29 22.13 -24.19
CA GLU A 30 -31.20 22.48 -22.75
C GLU A 30 -30.58 21.36 -21.89
N SER A 31 -30.42 20.14 -22.41
CA SER A 31 -29.92 18.97 -21.66
C SER A 31 -28.49 18.55 -21.99
N VAL A 32 -27.77 19.31 -22.82
CA VAL A 32 -26.43 18.90 -23.31
C VAL A 32 -25.39 18.97 -22.19
N GLU A 33 -25.49 19.97 -21.31
CA GLU A 33 -24.58 20.11 -20.17
C GLU A 33 -24.73 18.92 -19.20
N GLU A 34 -25.96 18.57 -18.85
CA GLU A 34 -26.26 17.45 -17.96
C GLU A 34 -25.82 16.12 -18.56
N ALA A 35 -26.12 15.87 -19.85
CA ALA A 35 -25.72 14.65 -20.53
C ALA A 35 -24.19 14.51 -20.63
N LEU A 36 -23.47 15.58 -20.99
CA LEU A 36 -22.01 15.56 -21.06
C LEU A 36 -21.38 15.38 -19.67
N ALA A 37 -21.92 16.03 -18.64
CA ALA A 37 -21.44 15.88 -17.29
C ALA A 37 -21.64 14.43 -16.78
N GLU A 38 -22.81 13.83 -17.04
CA GLU A 38 -23.10 12.43 -16.70
C GLU A 38 -22.12 11.47 -17.39
N ASP A 39 -21.94 11.61 -18.70
CA ASP A 39 -21.03 10.77 -19.48
C ASP A 39 -19.57 10.89 -19.00
N ILE A 40 -19.10 12.11 -18.70
CA ILE A 40 -17.73 12.35 -18.21
C ILE A 40 -17.56 11.77 -16.80
N MET A 41 -18.56 11.89 -15.93
CA MET A 41 -18.49 11.27 -14.59
C MET A 41 -18.47 9.74 -14.66
N ALA A 42 -19.29 9.13 -15.54
CA ALA A 42 -19.29 7.69 -15.75
C ALA A 42 -17.96 7.18 -16.30
N LEU A 43 -17.39 7.91 -17.26
CA LEU A 43 -16.05 7.63 -17.80
C LEU A 43 -14.97 7.76 -16.72
N GLU A 44 -15.00 8.85 -15.94
CA GLU A 44 -14.03 9.08 -14.86
C GLU A 44 -14.05 7.93 -13.84
N ALA A 45 -15.24 7.49 -13.42
CA ALA A 45 -15.39 6.36 -12.50
C ALA A 45 -14.77 5.09 -13.08
N THR A 46 -15.10 4.76 -14.33
CA THR A 46 -14.57 3.57 -15.03
C THR A 46 -13.03 3.62 -15.14
N MET A 47 -12.48 4.78 -15.49
CA MET A 47 -11.03 4.97 -15.61
C MET A 47 -10.33 4.93 -14.24
N PHE A 48 -11.01 5.35 -13.18
CA PHE A 48 -10.49 5.27 -11.82
C PHE A 48 -10.49 3.82 -11.32
N ASP A 49 -11.54 3.05 -11.59
CA ASP A 49 -11.59 1.62 -11.26
C ASP A 49 -10.47 0.83 -11.95
N GLU A 50 -10.21 1.10 -13.24
CA GLU A 50 -9.08 0.50 -13.96
C GLU A 50 -7.73 0.86 -13.32
N PHE A 51 -7.60 2.09 -12.81
CA PHE A 51 -6.41 2.53 -12.10
C PHE A 51 -6.24 1.76 -10.77
N LEU A 52 -7.31 1.54 -10.01
CA LEU A 52 -7.29 0.72 -8.79
C LEU A 52 -6.88 -0.73 -9.09
N ASP A 53 -7.42 -1.33 -10.14
CA ASP A 53 -7.01 -2.67 -10.60
C ASP A 53 -5.53 -2.74 -10.98
N ASN A 54 -5.01 -1.67 -11.59
CA ASN A 54 -3.60 -1.58 -11.92
C ASN A 54 -2.71 -1.48 -10.69
N ILE A 55 -3.16 -0.77 -9.64
CA ILE A 55 -2.49 -0.74 -8.33
C ILE A 55 -2.41 -2.16 -7.77
N CYS A 56 -3.52 -2.90 -7.74
CA CYS A 56 -3.56 -4.28 -7.25
C CYS A 56 -2.52 -5.17 -7.97
N ARG A 57 -2.48 -5.09 -9.31
CA ARG A 57 -1.51 -5.83 -10.13
C ARG A 57 -0.06 -5.43 -9.85
N HIS A 58 0.21 -4.14 -9.67
CA HIS A 58 1.55 -3.65 -9.35
C HIS A 58 2.02 -4.11 -7.98
N VAL A 59 1.15 -3.99 -6.98
CA VAL A 59 1.44 -4.35 -5.59
C VAL A 59 1.72 -5.85 -5.44
N ALA A 60 0.99 -6.71 -6.15
CA ALA A 60 1.26 -8.16 -6.17
C ALA A 60 2.69 -8.50 -6.61
N GLY A 61 3.34 -7.64 -7.41
CA GLY A 61 4.75 -7.80 -7.78
C GLY A 61 5.73 -7.45 -6.65
N CYS A 62 5.32 -6.60 -5.71
CA CYS A 62 6.14 -6.10 -4.60
C CYS A 62 6.05 -6.96 -3.34
N THR A 63 4.98 -7.73 -3.17
CA THR A 63 4.73 -8.57 -1.98
C THR A 63 5.50 -9.89 -1.99
N LYS A 64 6.20 -10.21 -3.08
CA LYS A 64 7.07 -11.38 -3.14
C LYS A 64 8.16 -11.27 -2.08
N LEU A 65 8.00 -12.04 -1.01
CA LEU A 65 9.06 -12.27 -0.05
C LEU A 65 10.24 -12.81 -0.85
N GLY A 66 11.32 -12.03 -0.95
CA GLY A 66 12.52 -12.41 -1.71
C GLY A 66 13.01 -13.79 -1.29
N SER A 67 13.93 -14.37 -2.08
CA SER A 67 14.64 -15.58 -1.64
C SER A 67 15.25 -15.27 -0.28
N LEU A 68 14.61 -15.79 0.77
CA LEU A 68 15.13 -15.74 2.11
C LEU A 68 16.51 -16.34 1.95
N SER A 69 17.55 -15.54 2.19
CA SER A 69 18.82 -16.12 2.58
C SER A 69 18.51 -16.86 3.88
N PHE A 70 18.09 -18.12 3.73
CA PHE A 70 18.20 -19.14 4.75
C PHE A 70 19.63 -19.02 5.21
N ASP A 71 19.83 -18.55 6.45
CA ASP A 71 21.13 -18.15 6.92
C ASP A 71 22.18 -19.16 6.50
N ARG A 72 23.16 -18.60 5.80
CA ARG A 72 24.46 -19.15 5.48
C ARG A 72 25.22 -19.41 6.78
N LYS A 73 24.71 -20.31 7.61
CA LYS A 73 25.45 -20.92 8.72
C LYS A 73 26.21 -22.11 8.15
N GLY A 74 27.42 -21.86 7.64
CA GLY A 74 28.26 -22.98 7.24
C GLY A 74 29.57 -22.72 6.50
N SER A 75 30.05 -21.49 6.33
CA SER A 75 31.37 -21.30 5.70
C SER A 75 32.04 -20.01 6.16
N ASP A 76 32.36 -19.95 7.45
CA ASP A 76 33.66 -19.41 7.91
C ASP A 76 33.80 -19.67 9.42
N ARG A 77 34.32 -20.85 9.77
CA ARG A 77 34.95 -21.08 11.07
C ARG A 77 36.38 -21.50 10.81
N GLY A 78 37.19 -20.49 10.54
CA GLY A 78 38.64 -20.58 10.58
C GLY A 78 39.20 -19.20 10.84
N LEU A 79 39.15 -18.75 12.11
CA LEU A 79 40.15 -17.90 12.78
C LEU A 79 39.66 -17.51 14.19
N PRO A 80 40.44 -17.78 15.26
CA PRO A 80 40.13 -17.32 16.61
C PRO A 80 40.77 -15.94 16.83
N GLY A 81 39.99 -14.96 17.26
CA GLY A 81 40.52 -13.64 17.62
C GLY A 81 39.42 -12.70 18.07
N GLY A 82 39.37 -12.43 19.37
CA GLY A 82 38.41 -11.52 19.98
C GLY A 82 38.59 -10.08 19.47
N ALA A 83 37.50 -9.51 18.99
CA ALA A 83 37.23 -8.09 18.99
C ALA A 83 35.70 -7.94 18.94
N GLU A 84 35.14 -7.15 19.85
CA GLU A 84 33.76 -6.71 19.82
C GLU A 84 33.53 -5.87 18.57
N ALA A 85 33.33 -6.52 17.43
CA ALA A 85 32.90 -5.90 16.20
C ALA A 85 31.40 -5.69 16.34
N SER A 86 31.00 -4.45 16.65
CA SER A 86 29.64 -3.95 16.49
C SER A 86 29.06 -4.50 15.19
N SER A 87 28.13 -5.45 15.31
CA SER A 87 27.41 -5.98 14.16
C SER A 87 26.80 -4.80 13.40
N PRO A 88 26.98 -4.69 12.08
CA PRO A 88 26.38 -3.60 11.32
C PRO A 88 24.87 -3.56 11.58
N PRO A 89 24.26 -2.37 11.71
CA PRO A 89 22.84 -2.25 11.98
C PRO A 89 22.05 -3.03 10.93
N THR A 90 21.09 -3.83 11.41
CA THR A 90 20.28 -4.68 10.54
C THR A 90 19.56 -3.78 9.53
N PRO A 91 19.76 -3.97 8.21
CA PRO A 91 19.12 -3.12 7.22
C PRO A 91 17.60 -3.35 7.23
N PHE A 92 16.83 -2.29 6.93
CA PHE A 92 15.38 -2.41 6.81
C PHE A 92 15.01 -3.47 5.76
N PRO A 93 14.02 -4.34 6.02
CA PRO A 93 13.69 -5.43 5.10
C PRO A 93 13.34 -4.91 3.70
N ALA A 94 14.06 -5.38 2.69
CA ALA A 94 13.93 -4.87 1.32
C ALA A 94 12.50 -5.05 0.77
N TYR A 95 11.83 -6.15 1.10
CA TYR A 95 10.45 -6.39 0.64
C TYR A 95 9.45 -5.40 1.29
N LEU A 96 9.62 -5.08 2.58
CA LEU A 96 8.83 -4.04 3.25
C LEU A 96 9.07 -2.67 2.61
N SER A 97 10.33 -2.37 2.28
CA SER A 97 10.67 -1.12 1.60
C SER A 97 9.99 -1.01 0.23
N ALA A 98 9.97 -2.10 -0.54
CA ALA A 98 9.32 -2.15 -1.85
C ALA A 98 7.80 -1.97 -1.72
N CYS A 99 7.18 -2.62 -0.74
CA CYS A 99 5.75 -2.51 -0.47
C CYS A 99 5.34 -1.10 -0.04
N LEU A 100 6.06 -0.50 0.92
CA LEU A 100 5.78 0.86 1.38
C LEU A 100 6.03 1.89 0.27
N LEU A 101 7.09 1.71 -0.53
CA LEU A 101 7.35 2.54 -1.70
C LEU A 101 6.25 2.42 -2.76
N ALA A 102 5.66 1.24 -2.95
CA ALA A 102 4.54 1.07 -3.87
C ALA A 102 3.35 1.95 -3.44
N ILE A 103 3.00 1.95 -2.14
CA ILE A 103 1.92 2.79 -1.59
C ILE A 103 2.27 4.28 -1.74
N VAL A 104 3.48 4.70 -1.36
CA VAL A 104 3.93 6.10 -1.49
C VAL A 104 3.91 6.57 -2.94
N ARG A 105 4.32 5.71 -3.89
CA ARG A 105 4.25 6.01 -5.32
C ARG A 105 2.83 6.16 -5.81
N CYS A 106 1.89 5.34 -5.33
CA CYS A 106 0.47 5.47 -5.68
C CYS A 106 -0.06 6.83 -5.24
N ARG A 107 0.23 7.24 -3.99
CA ARG A 107 -0.12 8.58 -3.49
C ARG A 107 0.43 9.67 -4.40
N ALA A 108 1.74 9.66 -4.67
CA ALA A 108 2.38 10.67 -5.50
C ALA A 108 1.84 10.70 -6.95
N GLN A 109 1.43 9.56 -7.50
CA GLN A 109 0.82 9.49 -8.83
C GLN A 109 -0.56 10.17 -8.85
N VAL A 110 -1.38 9.94 -7.83
CA VAL A 110 -2.70 10.59 -7.71
C VAL A 110 -2.53 12.10 -7.51
N ASP A 111 -1.63 12.50 -6.61
CA ASP A 111 -1.36 13.92 -6.33
C ASP A 111 -0.85 14.64 -7.58
N ARG A 112 0.06 14.01 -8.33
CA ARG A 112 0.54 14.56 -9.61
C ARG A 112 -0.54 14.62 -10.68
N ALA A 113 -1.46 13.67 -10.70
CA ALA A 113 -2.49 13.60 -11.74
C ALA A 113 -3.60 14.63 -11.50
N LEU A 114 -4.09 14.74 -10.27
CA LEU A 114 -5.20 15.65 -9.92
C LEU A 114 -4.72 17.07 -9.60
N GLY A 115 -3.45 17.23 -9.20
CA GLY A 115 -2.92 18.49 -8.72
C GLY A 115 -3.45 18.88 -7.34
N ASP A 116 -2.80 19.84 -6.70
CA ASP A 116 -3.12 20.25 -5.32
C ASP A 116 -4.51 20.89 -5.17
N THR A 117 -5.11 21.35 -6.27
CA THR A 117 -6.37 22.10 -6.28
C THR A 117 -7.60 21.23 -6.56
N THR A 118 -7.44 19.99 -7.02
CA THR A 118 -8.56 19.18 -7.52
C THR A 118 -8.81 17.99 -6.59
N ILE A 119 -9.77 18.13 -5.69
CA ILE A 119 -10.19 17.03 -4.80
C ILE A 119 -11.36 16.28 -5.43
N ARG A 120 -11.07 15.11 -6.03
CA ARG A 120 -12.10 14.19 -6.55
C ARG A 120 -12.50 13.16 -5.50
N ARG A 121 -13.77 12.80 -5.50
CA ARG A 121 -14.37 11.87 -4.53
C ARG A 121 -15.23 10.83 -5.24
N SER A 122 -15.18 9.59 -4.78
CA SER A 122 -16.18 8.56 -5.08
C SER A 122 -16.89 8.24 -3.77
N GLN A 123 -18.23 8.29 -3.76
CA GLN A 123 -19.04 7.96 -2.58
C GLN A 123 -18.61 8.70 -1.29
N GLY A 124 -18.15 9.94 -1.43
CA GLY A 124 -17.69 10.78 -0.30
C GLY A 124 -16.22 10.59 0.11
N ILE A 125 -15.53 9.58 -0.42
CA ILE A 125 -14.13 9.24 -0.14
C ILE A 125 -13.22 9.82 -1.24
N THR A 126 -12.07 10.38 -0.87
CA THR A 126 -11.14 10.95 -1.86
C THR A 126 -10.47 9.85 -2.69
N TYR A 127 -10.19 10.15 -3.96
CA TYR A 127 -9.47 9.22 -4.84
C TYR A 127 -8.08 8.87 -4.31
N GLN A 128 -7.41 9.84 -3.68
CA GLN A 128 -6.12 9.62 -3.02
C GLN A 128 -6.24 8.57 -1.91
N TYR A 129 -7.26 8.70 -1.04
CA TYR A 129 -7.48 7.73 0.02
C TYR A 129 -7.83 6.35 -0.55
N LEU A 130 -8.73 6.27 -1.54
CA LEU A 130 -9.08 5.00 -2.18
C LEU A 130 -7.87 4.30 -2.78
N ALA A 131 -7.04 5.02 -3.53
CA ALA A 131 -5.82 4.46 -4.11
C ALA A 131 -4.84 3.95 -3.04
N MET A 132 -4.67 4.70 -1.95
CA MET A 132 -3.80 4.30 -0.83
C MET A 132 -4.36 3.09 -0.07
N ALA A 133 -5.68 3.06 0.17
CA ALA A 133 -6.36 1.94 0.83
C ALA A 133 -6.27 0.67 -0.02
N THR A 134 -6.56 0.75 -1.31
CA THR A 134 -6.40 -0.37 -2.25
C THR A 134 -4.96 -0.88 -2.29
N ALA A 135 -3.97 0.02 -2.31
CA ALA A 135 -2.56 -0.38 -2.27
C ALA A 135 -2.17 -1.04 -0.93
N ALA A 136 -2.64 -0.50 0.20
CA ALA A 136 -2.37 -1.02 1.53
C ALA A 136 -2.98 -2.42 1.72
N ASP A 137 -4.27 -2.59 1.37
CA ASP A 137 -4.95 -3.88 1.43
C ASP A 137 -4.25 -4.90 0.52
N GLY A 138 -3.90 -4.52 -0.70
CA GLY A 138 -3.14 -5.38 -1.62
C GLY A 138 -1.78 -5.81 -1.06
N VAL A 139 -1.06 -4.91 -0.38
CA VAL A 139 0.25 -5.20 0.22
C VAL A 139 0.09 -6.23 1.34
N VAL A 140 -0.83 -5.97 2.27
CA VAL A 140 -1.01 -6.85 3.44
C VAL A 140 -1.58 -8.19 3.01
N ALA A 141 -2.53 -8.22 2.06
CA ALA A 141 -3.07 -9.45 1.48
C ALA A 141 -1.98 -10.29 0.82
N GLY A 142 -1.15 -9.69 -0.04
CA GLY A 142 -0.08 -10.41 -0.73
C GLY A 142 1.00 -10.93 0.21
N ILE A 143 1.36 -10.16 1.25
CA ILE A 143 2.29 -10.62 2.28
C ILE A 143 1.69 -11.79 3.07
N CYS A 144 0.43 -11.68 3.51
CA CYS A 144 -0.25 -12.76 4.24
C CYS A 144 -0.34 -14.03 3.39
N TYR A 145 -0.61 -13.90 2.09
CA TYR A 145 -0.64 -15.01 1.15
C TYR A 145 0.73 -15.73 1.08
N GLU A 146 1.80 -14.98 0.83
CA GLU A 146 3.17 -15.52 0.75
C GLU A 146 3.63 -16.15 2.07
N LEU A 147 3.26 -15.56 3.21
CA LEU A 147 3.58 -16.10 4.53
C LEU A 147 2.84 -17.42 4.78
N ASN A 148 1.57 -17.51 4.39
CA ASN A 148 0.77 -18.72 4.52
C ASN A 148 1.30 -19.86 3.63
N GLU A 149 1.69 -19.58 2.37
CA GLU A 149 2.28 -20.60 1.49
C GLU A 149 3.60 -21.16 2.05
N ARG A 150 4.40 -20.32 2.70
CA ARG A 150 5.72 -20.71 3.24
C ARG A 150 5.68 -21.20 4.68
N MET A 151 4.52 -21.17 5.34
CA MET A 151 4.38 -21.42 6.76
C MET A 151 4.87 -22.81 7.20
N SER A 152 4.65 -23.82 6.36
CA SER A 152 5.08 -25.20 6.61
C SER A 152 6.60 -25.36 6.66
N HIS A 153 7.33 -24.57 5.86
CA HIS A 153 8.79 -24.61 5.70
C HIS A 153 9.51 -23.58 6.57
N MET A 154 8.77 -22.73 7.27
CA MET A 154 9.31 -21.65 8.08
C MET A 154 9.85 -22.16 9.43
N SER A 155 11.05 -21.70 9.78
CA SER A 155 11.66 -21.94 11.10
C SER A 155 11.04 -21.03 12.17
N ARG A 156 11.16 -21.39 13.45
CA ARG A 156 10.61 -20.59 14.56
C ARG A 156 11.13 -19.15 14.61
N PRO A 157 12.45 -18.88 14.47
CA PRO A 157 12.95 -17.50 14.50
C PRO A 157 12.46 -16.66 13.31
N GLN A 158 12.25 -17.30 12.15
CA GLN A 158 11.67 -16.63 10.98
C GLN A 158 10.20 -16.29 11.21
N ALA A 159 9.43 -17.22 11.79
CA ALA A 159 8.02 -16.98 12.08
C ALA A 159 7.82 -15.83 13.07
N ASP A 160 8.67 -15.74 14.09
CA ASP A 160 8.64 -14.63 15.04
C ASP A 160 8.97 -13.30 14.37
N ARG A 161 10.07 -13.27 13.60
CA ARG A 161 10.48 -12.10 12.80
C ARG A 161 9.36 -11.60 11.88
N PHE A 162 8.73 -12.50 11.12
CA PHE A 162 7.63 -12.12 10.22
C PHE A 162 6.37 -11.69 10.97
N GLY A 163 6.11 -12.25 12.16
CA GLY A 163 5.04 -11.78 13.04
C GLY A 163 5.22 -10.32 13.44
N ASN A 164 6.45 -9.94 13.83
CA ASN A 164 6.80 -8.57 14.19
C ASN A 164 6.77 -7.63 12.97
N GLU A 165 7.28 -8.07 11.81
CA GLU A 165 7.22 -7.30 10.56
C GLU A 165 5.77 -7.06 10.09
N LEU A 166 4.88 -8.05 10.24
CA LEU A 166 3.45 -7.91 9.95
C LEU A 166 2.76 -6.97 10.95
N GLN A 167 3.08 -7.07 12.24
CA GLN A 167 2.56 -6.15 13.26
C GLN A 167 2.95 -4.70 12.96
N PHE A 168 4.21 -4.46 12.57
CA PHE A 168 4.68 -3.16 12.14
C PHE A 168 3.87 -2.61 10.95
N LEU A 169 3.60 -3.43 9.93
CA LEU A 169 2.76 -3.02 8.79
C LEU A 169 1.32 -2.70 9.21
N MET A 170 0.72 -3.52 10.08
CA MET A 170 -0.63 -3.30 10.58
C MET A 170 -0.72 -1.99 11.36
N ASN A 171 0.28 -1.67 12.19
CA ASN A 171 0.34 -0.39 12.91
C ASN A 171 0.50 0.79 11.95
N THR A 172 1.42 0.68 10.99
CA THR A 172 1.75 1.75 10.03
C THR A 172 0.60 2.06 9.08
N LEU A 173 -0.10 1.02 8.59
CA LEU A 173 -1.13 1.15 7.56
C LEU A 173 -2.54 1.16 8.13
N ARG A 174 -2.72 1.13 9.45
CA ARG A 174 -4.02 1.00 10.12
C ARG A 174 -5.10 1.93 9.58
N LYS A 175 -4.75 3.19 9.26
CA LYS A 175 -5.68 4.20 8.73
C LYS A 175 -6.20 3.90 7.31
N TYR A 176 -5.56 2.97 6.59
CA TYR A 176 -5.86 2.63 5.21
C TYR A 176 -6.35 1.19 5.02
N LEU A 177 -6.24 0.35 6.06
CA LEU A 177 -6.65 -1.04 5.99
C LEU A 177 -8.15 -1.19 6.22
N SER A 178 -8.80 -2.04 5.44
CA SER A 178 -10.17 -2.45 5.69
C SER A 178 -10.27 -3.38 6.90
N ASP A 179 -11.45 -3.42 7.55
CA ASP A 179 -11.69 -4.31 8.70
C ASP A 179 -11.51 -5.78 8.34
N ASP A 180 -11.91 -6.17 7.12
CA ASP A 180 -11.70 -7.52 6.58
C ASP A 180 -10.21 -7.83 6.47
N MET A 181 -9.41 -6.88 5.95
CA MET A 181 -7.97 -7.07 5.82
C MET A 181 -7.27 -7.10 7.18
N LEU A 182 -7.71 -6.29 8.14
CA LEU A 182 -7.22 -6.35 9.52
C LEU A 182 -7.49 -7.72 10.14
N SER A 183 -8.68 -8.29 9.92
CA SER A 183 -9.04 -9.64 10.38
C SER A 183 -8.13 -10.71 9.76
N VAL A 184 -7.88 -10.65 8.45
CA VAL A 184 -6.97 -11.57 7.75
C VAL A 184 -5.54 -11.45 8.28
N ALA A 185 -5.04 -10.22 8.47
CA ALA A 185 -3.72 -9.97 8.99
C ALA A 185 -3.56 -10.45 10.44
N GLU A 186 -4.56 -10.21 11.30
CA GLU A 186 -4.61 -10.75 12.66
C GLU A 186 -4.59 -12.29 12.68
N ASN A 187 -5.31 -12.93 11.76
CA ASN A 187 -5.28 -14.39 11.62
C ASN A 187 -3.89 -14.90 11.22
N CYS A 188 -3.28 -14.28 10.20
CA CYS A 188 -1.93 -14.64 9.75
C CYS A 188 -0.90 -14.45 10.89
N LYS A 189 -0.97 -13.32 11.60
CA LYS A 189 -0.14 -13.01 12.75
C LYS A 189 -0.25 -14.06 13.86
N ARG A 190 -1.48 -14.45 14.21
CA ARG A 190 -1.71 -15.50 15.23
C ARG A 190 -1.08 -16.84 14.82
N MET A 191 -1.17 -17.21 13.54
CA MET A 191 -0.53 -18.43 13.05
C MET A 191 1.00 -18.36 13.11
N LEU A 192 1.60 -17.22 12.78
CA LEU A 192 3.06 -17.02 12.87
C LEU A 192 3.57 -17.13 14.31
N PHE A 193 2.90 -16.49 15.27
CA PHE A 193 3.30 -16.59 16.67
C PHE A 193 3.07 -17.98 17.26
N ALA A 194 1.98 -18.66 16.89
CA ALA A 194 1.77 -20.05 17.26
C ALA A 194 2.89 -20.95 16.72
N ARG A 195 3.37 -20.70 15.49
CA ARG A 195 4.50 -21.41 14.87
C ARG A 195 5.82 -21.13 15.57
N ALA A 196 6.05 -19.88 16.00
CA ALA A 196 7.22 -19.48 16.78
C ALA A 196 7.26 -20.13 18.19
N GLY A 197 6.12 -20.60 18.70
CA GLY A 197 6.00 -21.20 20.03
C GLY A 197 5.50 -20.24 21.10
N HIS A 198 5.03 -19.06 20.70
CA HIS A 198 4.41 -18.08 21.59
C HIS A 198 2.91 -18.40 21.77
N LYS A 199 2.46 -18.54 23.02
CA LYS A 199 1.03 -18.83 23.36
C LYS A 199 0.14 -17.57 23.34
N GLN A 200 0.75 -16.41 23.46
CA GLN A 200 0.22 -15.06 23.27
C GLN A 200 1.32 -14.29 22.54
N GLY A 201 0.97 -13.43 21.59
CA GLY A 201 1.86 -12.86 20.56
C GLY A 201 3.14 -12.19 21.08
N GLY A 202 3.99 -11.74 20.15
CA GLY A 202 5.35 -11.20 20.34
C GLY A 202 5.51 -9.96 21.25
N ASP A 203 4.73 -9.83 22.32
CA ASP A 203 4.85 -8.84 23.41
C ASP A 203 6.02 -9.15 24.37
N GLY A 204 6.96 -10.00 23.96
CA GLY A 204 8.23 -10.15 24.66
C GLY A 204 9.09 -8.89 24.49
N PRO A 205 10.02 -8.60 25.41
CA PRO A 205 10.91 -7.44 25.33
C PRO A 205 11.68 -7.39 24.00
N ASP A 206 12.03 -8.55 23.44
CA ASP A 206 12.74 -8.66 22.16
C ASP A 206 11.86 -8.31 20.95
N GLY A 207 10.56 -8.63 21.00
CA GLY A 207 9.62 -8.33 19.91
C GLY A 207 9.24 -6.85 19.85
N LEU A 208 9.06 -6.22 21.02
CA LEU A 208 8.83 -4.77 21.13
C LEU A 208 10.06 -3.98 20.64
N MET A 209 11.26 -4.40 21.02
CA MET A 209 12.50 -3.79 20.52
C MET A 209 12.62 -3.88 18.99
N MET A 210 12.23 -5.02 18.40
CA MET A 210 12.26 -5.20 16.96
C MET A 210 11.26 -4.28 16.25
N ILE A 211 10.06 -4.10 16.81
CA ILE A 211 9.05 -3.18 16.25
C ILE A 211 9.55 -1.73 16.34
N GLU A 212 10.12 -1.31 17.47
CA GLU A 212 10.71 0.03 17.63
C GLU A 212 11.85 0.27 16.62
N GLU A 213 12.69 -0.75 16.37
CA GLU A 213 13.75 -0.67 15.37
C GLU A 213 13.18 -0.53 13.94
N LEU A 214 12.14 -1.29 13.61
CA LEU A 214 11.43 -1.18 12.33
C LEU A 214 10.78 0.19 12.15
N GLU A 215 10.17 0.75 13.19
CA GLU A 215 9.59 2.10 13.17
C GLU A 215 10.67 3.16 13.00
N ARG A 216 11.82 3.01 13.67
CA ARG A 216 12.96 3.93 13.52
C ARG A 216 13.52 3.90 12.10
N LEU A 217 13.72 2.70 11.54
CA LEU A 217 14.27 2.51 10.20
C LEU A 217 13.26 2.87 9.09
N GLY A 218 11.98 2.59 9.32
CA GLY A 218 10.87 2.81 8.39
C GLY A 218 10.30 4.23 8.42
N ARG A 219 10.74 5.09 9.34
CA ARG A 219 10.19 6.44 9.58
C ARG A 219 10.04 7.28 8.31
N VAL A 220 10.99 7.21 7.38
CA VAL A 220 10.91 7.95 6.11
C VAL A 220 9.67 7.54 5.31
N TYR A 221 9.34 6.26 5.28
CA TYR A 221 8.13 5.77 4.60
C TYR A 221 6.86 6.22 5.32
N VAL A 222 6.84 6.15 6.65
CA VAL A 222 5.70 6.60 7.47
C VAL A 222 5.39 8.07 7.23
N LEU A 223 6.42 8.94 7.24
CA LEU A 223 6.26 10.37 6.93
C LEU A 223 5.72 10.58 5.51
N CYS A 224 6.19 9.81 4.53
CA CYS A 224 5.69 9.89 3.16
C CYS A 224 4.25 9.37 2.98
N LEU A 225 3.69 8.65 3.96
CA LEU A 225 2.28 8.24 3.97
C LEU A 225 1.35 9.34 4.52
N GLY A 226 1.87 10.52 4.87
CA GLY A 226 1.07 11.69 5.22
C GLY A 226 0.51 11.62 6.64
N GLU A 227 1.39 11.45 7.62
CA GLU A 227 1.15 11.98 8.97
C GLU A 227 1.28 13.51 8.98
#